data_AF-A0AAD2FL37-F1
#
_entry.id   AF-A0AAD2FL37-F1
#
_cell.length_a   1.000
_cell.length_b   1.000
_cell.length_c   1.000
_cell.angle_alpha   90.00
_cell.angle_beta   90.00
_cell.angle_gamma   90.00
#
_symmetry.space_group_name_H-M   'P 1'
#
loop_
_entity.id
_entity.type
_entity.pdbx_description
1 polymer ?
#
loop_
_entity_poly.entity_id
_entity_poly.type
_entity_poly.pdbx_seq_one_letter_code
_entity_poly.pdbx_strand_id
1 'polypeptide(L)'
;MPSNFLSDLETKDGDAVDASQVLKSKTVALYFSSSFLSDLETKNGDAVDASQVLKNKTVALYFSSSWCPACKTFTPLLSVLHEDAQEEGLDFEVVYVSSDNSAEECNQYMKEKHGDWLRVPFDKTAEYKTQFGVFAGKEQSLFSSTKRRSGIPTLVIVNQEGKELDILDCDDAGVIKEIESKATGFLTRWDSMKW
;
A
#
# COMPACT_ATOMS: atom_id res chain seq x y z
N MET A 1 -22.41 11.37 57.77
CA MET A 1 -21.02 11.86 57.92
C MET A 1 -20.10 10.95 57.15
N PRO A 2 -19.42 11.42 56.10
CA PRO A 2 -18.30 10.70 55.49
C PRO A 2 -16.98 11.15 56.14
N SER A 3 -16.06 10.20 56.35
CA SER A 3 -14.70 10.45 56.83
C SER A 3 -13.77 10.69 55.65
N ASN A 4 -13.11 11.85 55.67
CA ASN A 4 -12.02 12.26 54.78
C ASN A 4 -10.79 11.35 54.91
N PHE A 5 -10.10 11.10 53.80
CA PHE A 5 -8.63 11.06 53.78
C PHE A 5 -8.12 11.38 52.37
N LEU A 6 -8.09 12.68 52.06
CA LEU A 6 -7.27 13.27 51.01
C LEU A 6 -6.27 14.20 51.70
N SER A 7 -5.03 13.73 51.80
CA SER A 7 -3.80 14.44 52.18
C SER A 7 -2.70 13.42 51.86
N ASP A 8 -1.79 13.56 50.91
CA ASP A 8 -1.16 14.74 50.33
C ASP A 8 -0.60 14.38 48.95
N LEU A 9 -0.84 15.23 47.95
CA LEU A 9 0.11 15.43 46.85
C LEU A 9 -0.08 16.85 46.33
N GLU A 10 0.35 17.83 47.12
CA GLU A 10 0.71 19.13 46.58
C GLU A 10 2.06 18.99 45.87
N THR A 11 2.03 19.01 44.54
CA THR A 11 3.15 19.55 43.76
C THR A 11 2.74 20.92 43.24
N LYS A 12 3.59 21.88 43.58
CA LYS A 12 3.50 23.31 43.26
C LYS A 12 3.60 23.57 41.76
N ASP A 13 3.11 24.74 41.42
CA ASP A 13 3.18 25.44 40.14
C ASP A 13 2.10 25.06 39.14
N GLY A 14 1.21 26.04 38.94
CA GLY A 14 0.04 25.96 38.09
C GLY A 14 0.42 25.92 36.62
N ASP A 15 -0.05 24.87 35.97
CA ASP A 15 -0.99 24.99 34.86
C ASP A 15 -1.86 23.74 34.90
N ALA A 16 -3.17 23.91 35.01
CA ALA A 16 -4.09 22.80 34.86
C ALA A 16 -4.01 22.33 33.40
N VAL A 17 -3.13 21.36 33.13
CA VAL A 17 -3.10 20.66 31.85
C VAL A 17 -4.45 19.97 31.69
N ASP A 18 -5.30 20.56 30.84
CA ASP A 18 -6.62 20.02 30.57
C ASP A 18 -6.46 18.59 30.07
N ALA A 19 -6.87 17.62 30.91
CA ALA A 19 -6.82 16.20 30.57
C ALA A 19 -7.58 15.92 29.27
N SER A 20 -8.55 16.78 28.89
CA SER A 20 -9.24 16.73 27.60
C SER A 20 -8.36 17.18 26.43
N GLN A 21 -7.45 18.14 26.61
CA GLN A 21 -6.41 18.49 25.61
C GLN A 21 -5.32 17.42 25.53
N VAL A 22 -4.90 16.83 26.66
CA VAL A 22 -3.91 15.73 26.67
C VAL A 22 -4.51 14.46 26.05
N LEU A 23 -5.78 14.17 26.31
CA LEU A 23 -6.50 13.06 25.68
C LEU A 23 -6.78 13.34 24.19
N LYS A 24 -7.16 14.56 23.79
CA LYS A 24 -7.28 14.91 22.36
C LYS A 24 -5.92 14.86 21.66
N SER A 25 -4.85 15.33 22.28
CA SER A 25 -3.49 15.28 21.73
C SER A 25 -2.96 13.84 21.62
N LYS A 26 -3.24 12.98 22.60
CA LYS A 26 -2.90 11.55 22.55
C LYS A 26 -3.78 10.75 21.58
N THR A 27 -5.07 11.06 21.46
CA THR A 27 -5.97 10.41 20.49
C THR A 27 -5.68 10.85 19.06
N VAL A 28 -5.27 12.10 18.83
CA VAL A 28 -4.83 12.57 17.51
C VAL A 28 -3.44 12.01 17.16
N ALA A 29 -2.54 11.85 18.13
CA ALA A 29 -1.25 11.18 17.91
C ALA A 29 -1.37 9.65 17.70
N LEU A 30 -2.41 9.00 18.25
CA LEU A 30 -2.71 7.58 18.02
C LEU A 30 -3.40 7.31 16.68
N TYR A 31 -3.88 8.35 15.99
CA TYR A 31 -4.47 8.25 14.65
C TYR A 31 -3.53 8.64 13.50
N PHE A 32 -2.29 9.04 13.81
CA PHE A 32 -1.30 9.48 12.81
C PHE A 32 -0.11 8.51 12.60
N SER A 33 -0.24 7.26 13.04
CA SER A 33 0.71 6.17 12.72
C SER A 33 -0.03 4.94 12.19
N SER A 34 -1.02 5.15 11.32
CA SER A 34 -1.41 4.07 10.40
C SER A 34 -0.24 3.87 9.46
N SER A 35 0.69 3.00 9.86
CA SER A 35 1.82 2.60 9.06
C SER A 35 1.35 1.60 8.01
N PHE A 36 0.40 2.05 7.18
CA PHE A 36 -0.25 1.28 6.14
C PHE A 36 0.77 0.69 5.14
N LEU A 37 2.00 1.19 5.11
CA LEU A 37 3.14 0.60 4.41
C LEU A 37 4.40 0.51 5.29
N SER A 38 4.35 0.31 6.62
CA SER A 38 5.60 0.29 7.44
C SER A 38 6.62 -0.75 6.98
N ASP A 39 6.13 -1.91 6.57
CA ASP A 39 6.95 -3.08 6.32
C ASP A 39 6.88 -3.41 4.84
N LEU A 40 7.89 -2.96 4.11
CA LEU A 40 8.11 -3.30 2.72
C LEU A 40 9.44 -4.03 2.55
N GLU A 41 9.50 -4.85 1.52
CA GLU A 41 10.70 -5.58 1.14
C GLU A 41 11.11 -5.24 -0.30
N THR A 42 12.40 -5.29 -0.56
CA THR A 42 12.91 -5.32 -1.94
C THR A 42 12.55 -6.64 -2.62
N LYS A 43 12.80 -6.72 -3.92
CA LYS A 43 12.73 -7.96 -4.71
C LYS A 43 13.57 -9.12 -4.13
N ASN A 44 14.61 -8.83 -3.36
CA ASN A 44 15.46 -9.83 -2.70
C ASN A 44 14.94 -10.26 -1.32
N GLY A 45 13.91 -9.59 -0.79
CA GLY A 45 13.38 -9.81 0.55
C GLY A 45 14.06 -8.97 1.64
N ASP A 46 14.86 -7.98 1.27
CA ASP A 46 15.48 -7.08 2.25
C ASP A 46 14.45 -6.05 2.71
N ALA A 47 14.28 -5.90 4.03
CA ALA A 47 13.37 -4.91 4.59
C ALA A 47 13.83 -3.48 4.27
N VAL A 48 12.88 -2.60 3.95
CA VAL A 48 13.13 -1.18 3.67
C VAL A 48 12.24 -0.28 4.51
N ASP A 49 12.74 0.91 4.84
CA ASP A 49 11.95 1.94 5.49
C ASP A 49 11.09 2.66 4.44
N ALA A 50 9.81 2.29 4.38
CA ALA A 50 8.84 2.86 3.45
C ALA A 50 8.72 4.39 3.55
N SER A 51 8.92 4.97 4.74
CA SER A 51 8.84 6.42 4.93
C SER A 51 9.94 7.17 4.16
N GLN A 52 11.06 6.49 3.87
CA GLN A 52 12.16 7.02 3.08
C GLN A 52 11.99 6.69 1.60
N VAL A 53 11.73 5.41 1.27
CA VAL A 53 11.77 4.95 -0.13
C VAL A 53 10.55 5.39 -0.95
N LEU A 54 9.42 5.67 -0.30
CA LEU A 54 8.20 6.13 -0.96
C LEU A 54 8.04 7.66 -0.94
N LYS A 55 8.89 8.40 -0.23
CA LYS A 55 8.74 9.84 -0.03
C LYS A 55 8.67 10.59 -1.36
N ASN A 56 7.65 11.45 -1.49
CA ASN A 56 7.30 12.23 -2.68
C ASN A 56 6.94 11.40 -3.92
N LYS A 57 6.73 10.09 -3.81
CA LYS A 57 6.38 9.23 -4.95
C LYS A 57 4.88 8.94 -5.02
N THR A 58 4.35 8.79 -6.21
CA THR A 58 3.05 8.17 -6.42
C THR A 58 3.19 6.67 -6.19
N VAL A 59 2.42 6.12 -5.25
CA VAL A 59 2.52 4.69 -4.89
C VAL A 59 1.36 3.92 -5.51
N ALA A 60 1.69 2.90 -6.31
CA ALA A 60 0.74 1.97 -6.90
C ALA A 60 0.86 0.59 -6.28
N LEU A 61 -0.18 0.16 -5.56
CA LEU A 61 -0.30 -1.21 -5.07
C LEU A 61 -0.70 -2.11 -6.23
N TYR A 62 0.17 -3.06 -6.55
CA TYR A 62 -0.03 -3.99 -7.66
C TYR A 62 -0.47 -5.36 -7.14
N PHE A 63 -1.75 -5.67 -7.31
CA PHE A 63 -2.32 -6.95 -6.91
C PHE A 63 -2.22 -7.95 -8.06
N SER A 64 -1.44 -9.03 -7.88
CA SER A 64 -1.13 -9.95 -8.97
C SER A 64 -0.71 -11.35 -8.46
N SER A 65 -0.47 -12.28 -9.38
CA SER A 65 0.07 -13.61 -9.09
C SER A 65 0.67 -14.31 -10.32
N SER A 66 1.54 -15.29 -10.06
CA SER A 66 2.24 -16.09 -11.07
C SER A 66 1.34 -17.07 -11.83
N TRP A 67 0.28 -17.55 -11.18
CA TRP A 67 -0.62 -18.55 -11.75
C TRP A 67 -1.74 -17.89 -12.59
N CYS A 68 -1.94 -16.58 -12.47
CA CYS A 68 -2.92 -15.80 -13.22
C CYS A 68 -2.43 -15.48 -14.66
N PRO A 69 -3.16 -15.86 -15.72
CA PRO A 69 -2.74 -15.61 -17.10
C PRO A 69 -2.64 -14.12 -17.48
N ALA A 70 -3.67 -13.32 -17.17
CA ALA A 70 -3.66 -11.88 -17.46
C ALA A 70 -2.51 -11.16 -16.74
N CYS A 71 -2.25 -11.54 -15.49
CA CYS A 71 -1.14 -11.06 -14.68
C CYS A 71 0.21 -11.28 -15.36
N LYS A 72 0.45 -12.48 -15.93
CA LYS A 72 1.69 -12.80 -16.65
C LYS A 72 1.91 -11.95 -17.90
N THR A 73 0.84 -11.47 -18.54
CA THR A 73 0.91 -10.55 -19.68
C THR A 73 1.13 -9.11 -19.23
N PHE A 74 0.49 -8.70 -18.14
CA PHE A 74 0.52 -7.32 -17.66
C PHE A 74 1.82 -6.95 -16.93
N THR A 75 2.37 -7.85 -16.11
CA THR A 75 3.56 -7.55 -15.29
C THR A 75 4.76 -7.03 -16.10
N PRO A 76 5.13 -7.62 -17.26
CA PRO A 76 6.20 -7.07 -18.08
C PRO A 76 5.91 -5.68 -18.63
N LEU A 77 4.66 -5.37 -18.99
CA LEU A 77 4.26 -4.03 -19.44
C LEU A 77 4.42 -3.00 -18.31
N LEU A 78 4.02 -3.38 -17.09
CA LEU A 78 4.21 -2.54 -15.92
C LEU A 78 5.70 -2.34 -15.58
N SER A 79 6.55 -3.35 -15.79
CA SER A 79 8.01 -3.22 -15.61
C SER A 79 8.59 -2.16 -16.53
N VAL A 80 8.25 -2.21 -17.82
CA VAL A 80 8.71 -1.21 -18.80
C VAL A 80 8.21 0.18 -18.44
N LEU A 81 6.95 0.32 -18.01
CA LEU A 81 6.42 1.61 -17.57
C LEU A 81 7.17 2.16 -16.35
N HIS A 82 7.49 1.30 -15.37
CA HIS A 82 8.22 1.69 -14.18
C HIS A 82 9.65 2.15 -14.51
N GLU A 83 10.33 1.44 -15.41
CA GLU A 83 11.64 1.82 -15.92
C GLU A 83 11.60 3.16 -16.68
N ASP A 84 10.66 3.31 -17.63
CA ASP A 84 10.47 4.57 -18.38
C ASP A 84 10.18 5.75 -17.43
N ALA A 85 9.34 5.55 -16.41
CA ALA A 85 9.02 6.58 -15.42
C ALA A 85 10.26 7.00 -14.62
N GLN A 86 11.13 6.05 -14.25
CA GLN A 86 12.40 6.34 -13.58
C GLN A 86 13.36 7.12 -14.48
N GLU A 87 13.48 6.74 -15.75
CA GLU A 87 14.32 7.45 -16.73
C GLU A 87 13.85 8.88 -16.99
N GLU A 88 12.54 9.11 -16.99
CA GLU A 88 11.94 10.44 -17.14
C GLU A 88 11.93 11.25 -15.83
N GLY A 89 12.43 10.68 -14.72
CA GLY A 89 12.50 11.34 -13.43
C GLY A 89 11.13 11.55 -12.76
N LEU A 90 10.16 10.72 -13.10
CA LEU A 90 8.82 10.75 -12.54
C LEU A 90 8.82 10.02 -11.19
N ASP A 91 8.25 10.66 -10.18
CA ASP A 91 8.16 10.10 -8.84
C ASP A 91 7.06 9.03 -8.80
N PHE A 92 7.31 7.83 -9.31
CA PHE A 92 6.36 6.70 -9.34
C PHE A 92 7.00 5.44 -8.75
N GLU A 93 6.27 4.74 -7.89
CA GLU A 93 6.72 3.49 -7.27
C GLU A 93 5.64 2.41 -7.28
N VAL A 94 6.05 1.17 -7.50
CA VAL A 94 5.16 0.01 -7.46
C VAL A 94 5.42 -0.79 -6.19
N VAL A 95 4.34 -1.21 -5.53
CA VAL A 95 4.39 -2.11 -4.37
C VAL A 95 3.57 -3.35 -4.68
N TYR A 96 4.25 -4.48 -4.85
CA TYR A 96 3.61 -5.76 -5.17
C TYR A 96 2.87 -6.35 -3.96
N VAL A 97 1.60 -6.72 -4.17
CA VAL A 97 0.76 -7.47 -3.23
C VAL A 97 0.43 -8.83 -3.85
N SER A 98 1.14 -9.86 -3.38
CA SER A 98 1.06 -11.20 -3.97
C SER A 98 -0.23 -11.93 -3.62
N SER A 99 -0.82 -12.59 -4.63
CA SER A 99 -1.87 -13.60 -4.52
C SER A 99 -1.37 -15.01 -4.86
N ASP A 100 -0.05 -15.22 -4.83
CA ASP A 100 0.58 -16.53 -4.98
C ASP A 100 0.24 -17.46 -3.81
N ASN A 101 0.38 -18.77 -4.01
CA ASN A 101 0.01 -19.73 -2.97
C ASN A 101 1.13 -19.92 -1.92
N SER A 102 2.35 -19.48 -2.23
CA SER A 102 3.49 -19.54 -1.31
C SER A 102 4.48 -18.40 -1.54
N ALA A 103 5.33 -18.16 -0.54
CA ALA A 103 6.40 -17.17 -0.64
C ALA A 103 7.40 -17.53 -1.74
N GLU A 104 7.65 -18.82 -1.99
CA GLU A 104 8.52 -19.31 -3.05
C GLU A 104 7.98 -18.97 -4.45
N GLU A 105 6.68 -19.20 -4.68
CA GLU A 105 6.01 -18.81 -5.93
C GLU A 105 6.10 -17.29 -6.15
N CYS A 106 5.82 -16.51 -5.09
CA CYS A 106 5.96 -15.05 -5.10
C CYS A 106 7.38 -14.61 -5.46
N ASN A 107 8.40 -15.19 -4.80
CA ASN A 107 9.81 -14.90 -5.03
C ASN A 107 10.23 -15.23 -6.47
N GLN A 108 9.83 -16.39 -6.98
CA GLN A 108 10.15 -16.81 -8.33
C GLN A 108 9.52 -15.87 -9.36
N TYR A 109 8.25 -15.53 -9.19
CA TYR A 109 7.54 -14.65 -10.12
C TYR A 109 8.15 -13.25 -10.19
N MET A 110 8.50 -12.69 -9.02
CA MET A 110 9.22 -11.41 -8.97
C MET A 110 10.53 -11.48 -9.73
N LYS A 111 11.33 -12.53 -9.53
CA LYS A 111 12.62 -12.72 -10.22
C LYS A 111 12.48 -12.80 -11.74
N GLU A 112 11.45 -13.50 -12.22
CA GLU A 112 11.29 -13.80 -13.64
C GLU A 112 10.61 -12.69 -14.45
N LYS A 113 9.69 -11.93 -13.83
CA LYS A 113 8.75 -11.06 -14.58
C LYS A 113 8.64 -9.63 -14.08
N HIS A 114 9.02 -9.34 -12.84
CA HIS A 114 8.81 -8.02 -12.23
C HIS A 114 10.03 -7.12 -12.41
N GLY A 115 9.78 -5.80 -12.43
CA GLY A 115 10.81 -4.76 -12.33
C GLY A 115 11.45 -4.68 -10.93
N ASP A 116 12.39 -3.76 -10.77
CA ASP A 116 13.07 -3.50 -9.50
C ASP A 116 12.24 -2.58 -8.60
N TRP A 117 11.10 -3.11 -8.15
CA TRP A 117 10.18 -2.43 -7.24
C TRP A 117 10.00 -3.20 -5.93
N LEU A 118 9.19 -2.65 -5.03
CA LEU A 118 8.99 -3.16 -3.67
C LEU A 118 7.85 -4.18 -3.60
N ARG A 119 7.75 -4.88 -2.48
CA ARG A 119 6.62 -5.76 -2.16
C ARG A 119 6.21 -5.64 -0.71
N VAL A 120 4.95 -6.00 -0.46
CA VAL A 120 4.49 -6.35 0.89
C VAL A 120 5.04 -7.74 1.25
N PRO A 121 5.55 -7.94 2.49
CA PRO A 121 5.88 -9.27 3.00
C PRO A 121 4.73 -10.25 2.76
N PHE A 122 5.04 -11.45 2.27
CA PHE A 122 4.04 -12.39 1.78
C PHE A 122 2.94 -12.71 2.81
N ASP A 123 3.33 -12.84 4.08
CA ASP A 123 2.47 -13.09 5.24
C ASP A 123 1.55 -11.92 5.61
N LYS A 124 1.85 -10.70 5.16
CA LYS A 124 1.05 -9.49 5.40
C LYS A 124 0.10 -9.13 4.25
N THR A 125 0.17 -9.82 3.12
CA THR A 125 -0.63 -9.50 1.92
C THR A 125 -2.15 -9.56 2.15
N ALA A 126 -2.62 -10.38 3.10
CA ALA A 126 -4.03 -10.52 3.44
C ALA A 126 -4.67 -9.20 3.94
N GLU A 127 -3.92 -8.39 4.69
CA GLU A 127 -4.41 -7.12 5.23
C GLU A 127 -4.73 -6.14 4.09
N TYR A 128 -3.83 -6.03 3.11
CA TYR A 128 -4.02 -5.20 1.92
C TYR A 128 -5.18 -5.71 1.06
N LYS A 129 -5.24 -7.01 0.78
CA LYS A 129 -6.33 -7.61 -0.01
C LYS A 129 -7.70 -7.32 0.60
N THR A 130 -7.81 -7.47 1.91
CA THR A 130 -9.07 -7.24 2.61
C THR A 130 -9.43 -5.76 2.71
N GLN A 131 -8.44 -4.89 2.95
CA GLN A 131 -8.64 -3.44 3.01
C GLN A 131 -9.16 -2.84 1.70
N PHE A 132 -8.58 -3.22 0.55
CA PHE A 132 -9.01 -2.68 -0.75
C PHE A 132 -10.12 -3.52 -1.40
N GLY A 133 -10.38 -4.73 -0.90
CA GLY A 133 -11.29 -5.68 -1.52
C GLY A 133 -10.78 -6.18 -2.89
N VAL A 134 -9.46 -6.22 -3.09
CA VAL A 134 -8.81 -6.61 -4.34
C VAL A 134 -8.06 -7.91 -4.11
N PHE A 135 -8.53 -9.00 -4.71
CA PHE A 135 -7.93 -10.32 -4.60
C PHE A 135 -8.44 -11.26 -5.69
N ALA A 136 -7.79 -12.40 -5.88
CA ALA A 136 -8.23 -13.37 -6.86
C ALA A 136 -9.59 -13.97 -6.51
N GLY A 137 -10.42 -14.27 -7.51
CA GLY A 137 -11.70 -14.94 -7.28
C GLY A 137 -11.57 -16.26 -6.50
N LYS A 138 -10.46 -17.00 -6.71
CA LYS A 138 -10.15 -18.24 -5.98
C LYS A 138 -9.88 -18.04 -4.48
N GLU A 139 -9.55 -16.82 -4.05
CA GLU A 139 -9.29 -16.48 -2.64
C GLU A 139 -10.56 -16.05 -1.90
N GLN A 140 -11.72 -15.96 -2.56
CA GLN A 140 -12.96 -15.46 -1.93
C GLN A 140 -13.39 -16.27 -0.70
N SER A 141 -13.08 -17.57 -0.64
CA SER A 141 -13.35 -18.39 0.54
C SER A 141 -12.45 -18.03 1.73
N LEU A 142 -11.22 -17.58 1.48
CA LEU A 142 -10.27 -17.13 2.51
C LEU A 142 -10.68 -15.78 3.09
N PHE A 143 -11.27 -14.91 2.26
CA PHE A 143 -11.74 -13.58 2.63
C PHE A 143 -13.27 -13.49 2.66
N SER A 144 -13.92 -14.48 3.26
CA SER A 144 -15.39 -14.63 3.23
C SER A 144 -16.17 -13.44 3.82
N SER A 145 -15.60 -12.72 4.79
CA SER A 145 -16.17 -11.52 5.39
C SER A 145 -15.96 -10.25 4.56
N THR A 146 -15.13 -10.31 3.52
CA THR A 146 -14.80 -9.17 2.67
C THR A 146 -15.51 -9.27 1.33
N LYS A 147 -16.23 -8.21 0.96
CA LYS A 147 -16.80 -8.08 -0.39
C LYS A 147 -15.68 -7.80 -1.39
N ARG A 148 -15.49 -8.71 -2.34
CA ARG A 148 -14.56 -8.51 -3.46
C ARG A 148 -15.05 -7.38 -4.37
N ARG A 149 -14.23 -6.34 -4.51
CA ARG A 149 -14.43 -5.17 -5.37
C ARG A 149 -13.79 -5.37 -6.75
N SER A 150 -12.58 -5.90 -6.81
CA SER A 150 -11.85 -6.15 -8.05
C SER A 150 -11.07 -7.47 -8.02
N GLY A 151 -10.63 -7.90 -9.20
CA GLY A 151 -9.75 -9.05 -9.39
C GLY A 151 -8.28 -8.73 -9.49
N ILE A 152 -7.55 -9.64 -10.12
CA ILE A 152 -6.15 -9.46 -10.47
C ILE A 152 -6.01 -9.70 -11.98
N PRO A 153 -5.13 -8.96 -12.69
CA PRO A 153 -4.27 -7.90 -12.18
C PRO A 153 -5.04 -6.60 -11.90
N THR A 154 -4.70 -5.87 -10.84
CA THR A 154 -5.29 -4.56 -10.52
C THR A 154 -4.23 -3.66 -9.89
N LEU A 155 -4.24 -2.38 -10.26
CA LEU A 155 -3.45 -1.34 -9.63
C LEU A 155 -4.34 -0.46 -8.77
N VAL A 156 -3.92 -0.17 -7.54
CA VAL A 156 -4.58 0.79 -6.66
C VAL A 156 -3.59 1.89 -6.31
N ILE A 157 -3.91 3.13 -6.68
CA ILE A 157 -3.09 4.29 -6.36
C ILE A 157 -3.48 4.78 -4.96
N VAL A 158 -2.49 4.98 -4.10
CA VAL A 158 -2.71 5.36 -2.70
C VAL A 158 -1.88 6.57 -2.29
N ASN A 159 -2.39 7.37 -1.34
CA ASN A 159 -1.64 8.43 -0.67
C ASN A 159 -0.89 7.89 0.58
N GLN A 160 -0.12 8.77 1.25
CA GLN A 160 0.61 8.45 2.50
C GLN A 160 -0.21 7.81 3.61
N GLU A 161 -1.51 8.13 3.66
CA GLU A 161 -2.42 7.65 4.69
C GLU A 161 -2.99 6.27 4.36
N GLY A 162 -2.66 5.71 3.18
CA GLY A 162 -3.24 4.48 2.66
C GLY A 162 -4.63 4.65 2.06
N LYS A 163 -5.03 5.89 1.77
CA LYS A 163 -6.30 6.18 1.11
C LYS A 163 -6.17 5.93 -0.39
N GLU A 164 -7.11 5.15 -0.92
CA GLU A 164 -7.29 4.96 -2.36
C GLU A 164 -7.61 6.29 -3.05
N LEU A 165 -6.81 6.63 -4.07
CA LEU A 165 -6.98 7.79 -4.93
C LEU A 165 -7.51 7.39 -6.31
N ASP A 166 -7.11 6.21 -6.81
CA ASP A 166 -7.50 5.69 -8.12
C ASP A 166 -7.38 4.15 -8.14
N ILE A 167 -8.09 3.50 -9.05
CA ILE A 167 -8.05 2.05 -9.23
C ILE A 167 -8.14 1.69 -10.72
N LEU A 168 -7.27 0.80 -11.18
CA LEU A 168 -7.20 0.36 -12.56
C LEU A 168 -7.36 -1.16 -12.63
N ASP A 169 -8.35 -1.60 -13.40
CA ASP A 169 -8.46 -3.00 -13.84
C ASP A 169 -7.46 -3.21 -14.97
N CYS A 170 -6.42 -4.00 -14.70
CA CYS A 170 -5.31 -4.17 -15.62
C CYS A 170 -5.57 -5.25 -16.68
N ASP A 171 -6.74 -5.89 -16.66
CA ASP A 171 -7.24 -6.73 -17.76
C ASP A 171 -8.06 -5.91 -18.78
N ASP A 172 -8.34 -4.63 -18.50
CA ASP A 172 -9.05 -3.75 -19.42
C ASP A 172 -8.17 -3.32 -20.60
N ALA A 173 -8.68 -3.52 -21.82
CA ALA A 173 -7.93 -3.22 -23.05
C ALA A 173 -7.63 -1.72 -23.24
N GLY A 174 -8.41 -0.83 -22.65
CA GLY A 174 -8.15 0.61 -22.64
C GLY A 174 -6.97 0.94 -21.73
N VAL A 175 -6.94 0.37 -20.53
CA VAL A 175 -5.82 0.52 -19.58
C VAL A 175 -4.52 -0.03 -20.17
N ILE A 176 -4.56 -1.21 -20.80
CA ILE A 176 -3.40 -1.81 -21.45
C ILE A 176 -2.85 -0.89 -22.55
N LYS A 177 -3.72 -0.39 -23.44
CA LYS A 177 -3.31 0.53 -24.51
C LYS A 177 -2.74 1.84 -23.99
N GLU A 178 -3.29 2.35 -22.89
CA GLU A 178 -2.77 3.58 -22.28
C GLU A 178 -1.36 3.36 -21.73
N ILE A 179 -1.11 2.23 -21.06
CA ILE A 179 0.23 1.84 -20.59
C ILE A 179 1.20 1.60 -21.74
N GLU A 180 0.78 0.92 -22.81
CA GLU A 180 1.59 0.75 -24.03
C GLU A 180 1.94 2.07 -24.71
N SER A 181 1.11 3.10 -24.55
CA SER A 181 1.39 4.48 -25.00
C SER A 181 2.25 5.30 -24.01
N LYS A 182 3.04 4.61 -23.17
CA LYS A 182 3.87 5.13 -22.07
C LYS A 182 3.11 5.70 -20.87
N ALA A 183 1.80 5.51 -20.81
CA ALA A 183 0.95 5.99 -19.71
C ALA A 183 1.18 7.46 -19.31
N THR A 184 1.57 8.32 -20.26
CA THR A 184 1.79 9.76 -20.01
C THR A 184 0.54 10.43 -19.42
N GLY A 185 -0.65 9.98 -19.82
CA GLY A 185 -1.93 10.40 -19.25
C GLY A 185 -2.06 10.05 -17.77
N PHE A 186 -1.83 8.78 -17.40
CA PHE A 186 -1.84 8.32 -16.01
C PHE A 186 -0.79 9.00 -15.14
N LEU A 187 0.45 9.08 -15.61
CA LEU A 187 1.54 9.68 -14.84
C LEU A 187 1.32 11.19 -14.63
N THR A 188 0.82 11.90 -15.64
CA THR A 188 0.43 13.31 -15.49
C THR A 188 -0.75 13.47 -14.53
N ARG A 189 -1.74 12.58 -14.60
CA ARG A 189 -2.90 12.57 -13.68
C ARG A 189 -2.46 12.37 -12.24
N TRP A 190 -1.49 11.49 -12.00
CA TRP A 190 -1.03 11.15 -10.66
C TRP A 190 0.11 12.03 -10.14
N ASP A 191 0.71 12.92 -10.95
CA ASP A 191 1.75 13.85 -10.46
C ASP A 191 1.26 14.73 -9.29
N SER A 192 -0.04 15.00 -9.23
CA SER A 192 -0.67 15.70 -8.09
C SER A 192 -0.94 14.83 -6.84
N MET A 193 -0.63 13.53 -6.90
CA MET A 193 -0.99 12.49 -5.94
C MET A 193 0.23 11.87 -5.23
N LYS A 194 1.27 12.67 -5.03
CA LYS A 194 2.52 12.23 -4.42
C LYS A 194 2.34 11.87 -2.93
N TRP A 195 3.11 10.87 -2.51
CA TRP A 195 3.29 10.42 -1.12
C TRP A 195 4.01 11.51 -0.35
#